data_AF-A0A833QPU7-F1
#
_entry.id   AF-A0A833QPU7-F1
#
_cell.length_a   1.000
_cell.length_b   1.000
_cell.length_c   1.000
_cell.angle_alpha   90.00
_cell.angle_beta   90.00
_cell.angle_gamma   90.00
#
_symmetry.space_group_name_H-M   'P 1'
#
loop_
_entity.id
_entity.type
_entity.pdbx_description
1 polymer ?
#
loop_
_entity_poly.entity_id
_entity_poly.type
_entity_poly.pdbx_seq_one_letter_code
_entity_poly.pdbx_strand_id
1 'polypeptide(L)' 'MELMNKVMTLLFLLLCCSISTKGALYKNPKLPIRVRVSDLIKRMTLAEKIGQMSQIERLNATDDVVY' A
#
# COMPACT_ATOMS: atom_id res chain seq x y z
N MET A 1 -24.18 -28.90 24.73
CA MET A 1 -22.81 -28.35 24.89
C MET A 1 -22.04 -28.37 23.56
N GLU A 2 -22.01 -29.50 22.84
CA GLU A 2 -21.39 -29.64 21.50
C GLU A 2 -21.89 -28.63 20.45
N LEU A 3 -23.20 -28.40 20.36
CA LEU A 3 -23.78 -27.48 19.37
C LEU A 3 -23.34 -26.03 19.63
N MET A 4 -23.29 -25.62 20.90
CA MET A 4 -22.87 -24.28 21.29
C MET A 4 -21.39 -24.06 20.98
N ASN A 5 -20.55 -25.08 21.17
CA ASN A 5 -19.14 -25.03 20.83
C ASN A 5 -18.90 -24.96 19.31
N LYS A 6 -19.67 -25.71 18.52
CA LYS A 6 -19.62 -25.65 17.04
C LYS A 6 -20.08 -24.30 16.47
N VAL A 7 -21.10 -23.68 17.08
CA VAL A 7 -21.54 -22.33 16.70
C VAL A 7 -20.47 -21.30 17.05
N MET A 8 -19.83 -21.44 18.21
CA MET A 8 -18.76 -20.54 18.66
C MET A 8 -17.51 -20.64 17.78
N THR A 9 -17.14 -21.84 17.33
CA THR A 9 -16.01 -22.03 16.39
C THR A 9 -16.33 -21.52 14.99
N LEU A 10 -17.56 -21.69 14.50
CA LEU A 10 -18.00 -21.15 13.21
C LEU A 10 -17.99 -19.61 13.20
N LEU A 11 -18.44 -19.00 14.31
CA LEU A 11 -18.45 -17.55 14.49
C LEU A 11 -17.02 -16.98 14.56
N PHE A 12 -16.11 -17.69 15.23
CA PHE A 12 -14.70 -17.32 15.32
C PHE A 12 -14.01 -17.40 13.94
N LEU A 13 -14.32 -18.43 13.14
CA LEU A 13 -13.78 -18.59 11.78
C LEU A 13 -14.29 -17.51 10.81
N LEU A 14 -15.56 -17.10 10.95
CA LEU A 14 -16.16 -15.99 10.18
C LEU A 14 -15.52 -14.63 10.54
N LEU A 15 -15.10 -14.45 11.79
CA LEU A 15 -14.44 -13.22 12.24
C LEU A 15 -13.01 -13.08 11.67
N CYS A 16 -12.29 -14.17 11.48
CA CYS A 16 -10.90 -14.16 10.98
C CYS A 16 -10.73 -13.85 9.48
N CYS A 17 -11.78 -13.96 8.65
CA CYS A 17 -11.67 -13.81 7.19
C CYS A 17 -11.60 -12.35 6.70
N SER A 18 -11.73 -11.36 7.58
CA SER A 18 -11.93 -9.95 7.16
C SER A 18 -10.64 -9.13 6.99
N ILE A 19 -9.46 -9.70 7.18
CA ILE A 19 -8.21 -8.94 7.07
C ILE A 19 -7.74 -8.93 5.61
N SER A 20 -8.45 -8.19 4.77
CA SER A 20 -7.92 -7.79 3.47
C SER A 20 -6.92 -6.67 3.71
N THR A 21 -5.64 -7.00 3.83
CA THR A 21 -4.58 -6.00 3.78
C THR A 21 -4.63 -5.36 2.40
N LYS A 22 -5.19 -4.15 2.31
CA LYS A 22 -5.11 -3.35 1.09
C LYS A 22 -3.63 -3.07 0.85
N GLY A 23 -2.98 -3.93 0.06
CA GLY A 23 -1.59 -3.77 -0.34
C GLY A 23 -1.37 -2.41 -1.02
N ALA A 24 -0.11 -2.05 -1.29
CA ALA A 24 0.23 -0.80 -1.97
C ALA A 24 -0.55 -0.64 -3.28
N LEU A 25 -1.64 0.12 -3.27
CA LEU A 25 -2.58 0.24 -4.38
C LEU A 25 -1.91 0.92 -5.57
N TYR A 26 -0.96 1.83 -5.31
CA TYR A 26 -0.17 2.47 -6.35
C TYR A 26 0.60 1.49 -7.25
N LYS A 27 0.94 0.29 -6.74
CA LYS A 27 1.63 -0.78 -7.50
C LYS A 27 0.69 -1.62 -8.37
N ASN A 28 -0.62 -1.56 -8.16
CA ASN A 28 -1.56 -2.38 -8.91
C ASN A 28 -1.86 -1.73 -10.29
N PRO A 29 -1.45 -2.35 -11.42
CA PRO A 29 -1.67 -1.77 -12.74
C PRO A 29 -3.13 -1.82 -13.19
N LYS A 30 -3.97 -2.65 -12.56
CA LYS A 30 -5.40 -2.81 -12.89
C LYS A 30 -6.27 -1.69 -12.33
N LEU A 31 -5.75 -0.86 -11.42
CA LEU A 31 -6.51 0.22 -10.80
C LEU A 31 -6.44 1.51 -11.63
N PRO A 32 -7.48 2.36 -11.58
CA PRO A 32 -7.45 3.67 -12.22
C PRO A 32 -6.27 4.51 -11.74
N ILE A 33 -5.68 5.28 -12.65
CA ILE A 33 -4.50 6.13 -12.38
C ILE A 33 -4.73 7.02 -11.16
N ARG A 34 -5.91 7.66 -11.07
CA ARG A 34 -6.26 8.54 -9.93
C ARG A 34 -6.17 7.84 -8.58
N VAL A 35 -6.59 6.57 -8.50
CA VAL A 35 -6.54 5.77 -7.28
C VAL A 35 -5.09 5.48 -6.90
N ARG A 36 -4.27 5.12 -7.89
CA ARG A 36 -2.85 4.82 -7.71
C ARG A 36 -2.05 6.04 -7.27
N VAL A 37 -2.25 7.18 -7.93
CA VAL A 37 -1.60 8.46 -7.59
C VAL A 37 -1.99 8.92 -6.19
N SER A 38 -3.29 8.84 -5.85
CA SER A 38 -3.74 9.24 -4.51
C SER A 38 -3.16 8.36 -3.41
N ASP A 39 -3.00 7.06 -3.63
CA ASP A 39 -2.36 6.16 -2.68
C ASP A 39 -0.85 6.41 -2.57
N LEU A 40 -0.17 6.68 -3.69
CA LEU A 40 1.25 7.02 -3.71
C LEU A 40 1.55 8.31 -2.92
N ILE A 41 0.87 9.41 -3.24
CA ILE A 41 1.11 10.72 -2.60
C ILE A 41 0.86 10.69 -1.09
N LYS A 42 -0.10 9.87 -0.63
CA LYS A 42 -0.39 9.69 0.80
C LYS A 42 0.72 8.98 1.56
N ARG A 43 1.53 8.17 0.88
CA ARG A 43 2.60 7.34 1.49
C ARG A 43 3.98 7.98 1.38
N MET A 44 4.14 8.99 0.52
CA MET A 44 5.40 9.71 0.35
C MET A 44 5.66 10.70 1.48
N THR A 45 6.91 10.72 1.93
CA THR A 45 7.52 11.77 2.75
C THR A 45 7.67 13.08 1.97
N LEU A 46 7.95 14.18 2.69
CA LEU A 46 8.19 15.47 2.05
C LEU A 46 9.44 15.46 1.15
N ALA A 47 10.52 14.79 1.59
CA ALA A 47 11.75 14.66 0.82
C ALA A 47 11.50 13.91 -0.49
N GLU A 48 10.76 12.81 -0.47
CA GLU A 48 10.40 12.07 -1.69
C GLU A 48 9.53 12.91 -2.63
N LYS A 49 8.59 13.70 -2.10
CA LYS A 49 7.76 14.62 -2.93
C LYS A 49 8.62 15.69 -3.59
N ILE A 50 9.56 16.27 -2.86
CA ILE A 50 10.52 17.24 -3.40
C ILE A 50 11.42 16.58 -4.44
N GLY A 51 11.88 15.35 -4.19
CA GLY A 51 12.66 14.56 -5.15
C GLY A 51 11.92 14.33 -6.47
N GLN A 52 10.61 14.06 -6.44
CA GLN A 52 9.81 13.93 -7.66
C GLN A 52 9.61 15.26 -8.42
N MET A 53 9.68 16.41 -7.74
CA MET A 53 9.59 17.73 -8.37
C MET A 53 10.95 18.27 -8.84
N SER A 54 12.04 17.76 -8.26
CA SER A 54 13.39 18.13 -8.61
C SER A 54 13.79 17.45 -9.92
N GLN A 55 13.87 18.21 -11.01
CA GLN A 55 14.55 17.76 -12.21
C GLN A 55 16.06 17.77 -11.94
N ILE A 56 16.63 16.60 -11.62
CA ILE A 56 18.07 16.46 -11.58
C ILE A 56 18.56 16.49 -13.04
N GLU A 57 19.24 17.57 -13.42
CA GLU A 57 20.09 17.54 -14.62
C GLU A 57 21.08 16.40 -14.43
N ARG A 58 20.98 15.38 -15.30
CA ARG A 58 21.71 14.10 -15.21
C ARG A 58 23.24 14.24 -15.05
N LEU A 59 23.79 15.43 -15.24
CA LEU A 59 25.20 15.76 -15.06
C LEU A 59 25.65 15.78 -13.59
N ASN A 60 24.74 16.05 -12.64
CA ASN A 60 25.07 16.16 -11.20
C ASN A 60 24.47 15.02 -10.36
N ALA A 61 23.89 14.00 -10.98
CA ALA A 61 23.39 12.82 -10.27
C ALA A 61 24.58 11.98 -9.81
N THR A 62 24.92 12.04 -8.52
CA THR A 62 25.84 11.08 -7.90
C THR A 62 25.14 9.73 -7.73
N ASP A 63 25.91 8.64 -7.72
CA ASP A 63 25.40 7.25 -7.65
C ASP A 63 24.46 7.00 -6.46
N ASP A 64 24.59 7.80 -5.39
CA ASP A 64 23.79 7.76 -4.17
C ASP A 64 22.30 8.11 -4.39
N VAL A 65 21.94 8.71 -5.52
CA VAL A 65 20.55 9.11 -5.82
C VAL A 65 19.80 8.02 -6.61
N VAL A 66 20.49 6.96 -7.05
CA VAL A 66 19.93 5.90 -7.90
C VAL A 66 19.51 4.65 -7.11
N TYR A 67 19.82 4.55 -5.81
CA TYR A 67 19.50 3.38 -4.98
C TYR A 67 18.82 3.71 -3.64
#